data_AF-A0AAE9H930-F1
#
_entry.id   AF-A0AAE9H930-F1
#
_cell.length_a   1.000
_cell.length_b   1.000
_cell.length_c   1.000
_cell.angle_alpha   90.00
_cell.angle_beta   90.00
_cell.angle_gamma   90.00
#
_symmetry.space_group_name_H-M   'P 1'
#
loop_
_entity.id
_entity.type
_entity.pdbx_description
1 polymer ?
#
loop_
_entity_poly.entity_id
_entity_poly.type
_entity_poly.pdbx_seq_one_letter_code
_entity_poly.pdbx_strand_id
1 'polypeptide(L)'
;MDSKESPESISSSQTLDRAVQVMQVVVGLRNQGIGLSDVVKKVELTKPTTRRLLLALMGNGLIEQDPVSRKYFPGPELYSLGLMAAHRFGIQRIAERSLARIAKVSGDSALLSVQRGYETVCLAREEGHHPLRSHVLQPGDRHPLGCGASGIAFLAAMTDEQIGEALEANAERLRQYPQLSTDILWDLVAETREQGYAFNRGFIFEGSWGVAVCVSHPTSGMPASLAIASVESRLRNKRHEELVALLLEEKAYIESLKIGEQVTGS
;
A
#
# COMPACT_ATOMS: atom_id res chain seq x y z
N MET A 1 -53.75 10.41 -5.01
CA MET A 1 -53.38 10.66 -3.60
C MET A 1 -51.98 10.12 -3.44
N ASP A 2 -51.02 11.05 -3.46
CA ASP A 2 -49.59 10.79 -3.36
C ASP A 2 -49.23 10.31 -1.95
N SER A 3 -48.82 9.04 -1.85
CA SER A 3 -48.14 8.53 -0.66
C SER A 3 -46.66 8.84 -0.83
N LYS A 4 -46.22 9.96 -0.25
CA LYS A 4 -44.79 10.32 -0.12
C LYS A 4 -44.05 9.20 0.61
N GLU A 5 -43.08 8.59 -0.07
CA GLU A 5 -42.02 7.81 0.55
C GLU A 5 -41.23 8.72 1.51
N SER A 6 -41.18 8.32 2.78
CA SER A 6 -40.31 8.90 3.79
C SER A 6 -38.84 8.57 3.48
N PRO A 7 -37.91 9.52 3.61
CA PRO A 7 -36.50 9.29 3.33
C PRO A 7 -35.92 8.25 4.31
N GLU A 8 -35.27 7.21 3.77
CA GLU A 8 -34.59 6.16 4.51
C GLU A 8 -33.71 6.73 5.63
N SER A 9 -33.97 6.31 6.87
CA SER A 9 -33.12 6.63 8.02
C SER A 9 -31.78 5.91 7.88
N ILE A 10 -30.76 6.62 7.39
CA ILE A 10 -29.39 6.11 7.25
C ILE A 10 -28.83 5.76 8.64
N SER A 11 -28.32 4.54 8.82
CA SER A 11 -27.62 4.15 10.05
C SER A 11 -26.34 4.97 10.21
N SER A 12 -25.95 5.28 11.45
CA SER A 12 -24.73 6.04 11.74
C SER A 12 -23.48 5.40 11.12
N SER A 13 -23.41 4.06 11.09
CA SER A 13 -22.34 3.30 10.44
C SER A 13 -22.20 3.62 8.96
N GLN A 14 -23.31 3.60 8.20
CA GLN A 14 -23.27 3.85 6.75
C GLN A 14 -22.84 5.28 6.41
N THR A 15 -23.13 6.25 7.28
CA THR A 15 -22.65 7.63 7.11
C THR A 15 -21.14 7.73 7.31
N LEU A 16 -20.60 7.04 8.31
CA LEU A 16 -19.16 7.00 8.59
C LEU A 16 -18.40 6.35 7.43
N ASP A 17 -18.88 5.21 6.93
CA ASP A 17 -18.24 4.48 5.83
C ASP A 17 -18.14 5.36 4.57
N ARG A 18 -19.22 6.08 4.24
CA ARG A 18 -19.25 7.04 3.13
C ARG A 18 -18.32 8.22 3.35
N ALA A 19 -18.20 8.73 4.58
CA ALA A 19 -17.26 9.80 4.91
C ALA A 19 -15.80 9.34 4.70
N VAL A 20 -15.47 8.13 5.16
CA VAL A 20 -14.16 7.51 4.95
C VAL A 20 -13.88 7.32 3.47
N GLN A 21 -14.85 6.84 2.68
CA GLN A 21 -14.70 6.67 1.24
C GLN A 21 -14.43 8.02 0.52
N VAL A 22 -15.16 9.08 0.88
CA VAL A 22 -14.92 10.44 0.37
C VAL A 22 -13.51 10.91 0.71
N MET A 23 -13.07 10.71 1.96
CA MET A 23 -11.73 11.07 2.40
C MET A 23 -10.64 10.32 1.63
N GLN A 24 -10.80 9.01 1.44
CA GLN A 24 -9.86 8.19 0.67
C GLN A 24 -9.76 8.65 -0.80
N VAL A 25 -10.89 9.02 -1.42
CA VAL A 25 -10.89 9.59 -2.77
C VAL A 25 -10.12 10.90 -2.85
N VAL A 26 -10.30 11.81 -1.89
CA VAL A 26 -9.57 13.09 -1.85
C VAL A 26 -8.07 12.85 -1.63
N VAL A 27 -7.71 12.01 -0.66
CA VAL A 27 -6.31 11.72 -0.32
C VAL A 27 -5.57 11.01 -1.46
N GLY A 28 -6.25 10.14 -2.20
CA GLY A 28 -5.66 9.40 -3.32
C GLY A 28 -5.14 10.27 -4.46
N LEU A 29 -5.60 11.53 -4.59
CA LEU A 29 -5.12 12.48 -5.60
C LEU A 29 -3.91 13.30 -5.14
N ARG A 30 -3.44 13.10 -3.90
CA ARG A 30 -2.23 13.72 -3.35
C ARG A 30 -2.25 15.25 -3.56
N ASN A 31 -1.18 15.80 -4.13
CA ASN A 31 -1.00 17.23 -4.36
C ASN A 31 -1.76 17.77 -5.59
N GLN A 32 -2.48 16.94 -6.34
CA GLN A 32 -3.25 17.40 -7.50
C GLN A 32 -4.60 18.02 -7.08
N GLY A 33 -5.11 17.60 -5.92
CA GLY A 33 -6.44 17.91 -5.41
C GLY A 33 -7.56 17.38 -6.32
N ILE A 34 -8.80 17.44 -5.84
CA ILE A 34 -9.96 16.97 -6.61
C ILE A 34 -11.15 17.91 -6.50
N GLY A 35 -11.84 18.16 -7.61
CA GLY A 35 -13.06 18.97 -7.65
C GLY A 35 -14.29 18.20 -7.17
N LEU A 36 -15.31 18.92 -6.67
CA LEU A 36 -16.55 18.31 -6.15
C LEU A 36 -17.20 17.33 -7.15
N SER A 37 -17.28 17.71 -8.43
CA SER A 37 -17.92 16.90 -9.46
C SER A 37 -17.23 15.55 -9.66
N ASP A 38 -15.91 15.51 -9.52
CA ASP A 38 -15.14 14.27 -9.70
C ASP A 38 -15.18 13.40 -8.44
N VAL A 39 -15.23 14.01 -7.25
CA VAL A 39 -15.53 13.27 -6.01
C VAL A 39 -16.88 12.58 -6.14
N VAL A 40 -17.92 13.32 -6.52
CA VAL A 40 -19.29 12.81 -6.72
C VAL A 40 -19.31 11.59 -7.64
N LYS A 41 -18.61 11.67 -8.78
CA LYS A 41 -18.49 10.55 -9.73
C LYS A 41 -17.79 9.33 -9.12
N LYS A 42 -16.68 9.54 -8.40
CA LYS A 42 -15.87 8.46 -7.84
C LYS A 42 -16.52 7.72 -6.67
N VAL A 43 -17.29 8.42 -5.83
CA VAL A 43 -17.98 7.81 -4.68
C VAL A 43 -19.41 7.37 -4.99
N GLU A 44 -19.93 7.71 -6.18
CA GLU A 44 -21.29 7.37 -6.62
C GLU A 44 -22.40 7.84 -5.65
N LEU A 45 -22.19 9.00 -5.02
CA LEU A 45 -23.15 9.64 -4.11
C LEU A 45 -23.77 10.89 -4.75
N THR A 46 -24.93 11.31 -4.26
CA THR A 46 -25.55 12.56 -4.72
C THR A 46 -24.72 13.77 -4.31
N LYS A 47 -24.67 14.80 -5.17
CA LYS A 47 -23.92 16.04 -4.91
C LYS A 47 -24.20 16.69 -3.54
N PRO A 48 -25.47 16.80 -3.06
CA PRO A 48 -25.75 17.32 -1.72
C PRO A 48 -25.13 16.48 -0.60
N THR A 49 -25.20 15.14 -0.71
CA THR A 49 -24.62 14.22 0.26
C THR A 49 -23.11 14.33 0.28
N THR A 50 -22.44 14.27 -0.87
CA THR A 50 -20.98 14.42 -0.96
C THR A 50 -20.52 15.76 -0.38
N ARG A 51 -21.22 16.86 -0.69
CA ARG A 51 -20.89 18.18 -0.15
C ARG A 51 -21.02 18.22 1.38
N ARG A 52 -22.06 17.61 1.94
CA ARG A 52 -22.24 17.54 3.40
C ARG A 52 -21.11 16.76 4.08
N LEU A 53 -20.70 15.63 3.50
CA LEU A 53 -19.58 14.83 4.01
C LEU A 53 -18.25 15.60 3.93
N LEU A 54 -17.97 16.26 2.80
CA LEU A 54 -16.78 17.10 2.65
C LEU A 54 -16.75 18.23 3.68
N LEU A 55 -17.87 18.92 3.91
CA LEU A 55 -17.95 19.96 4.94
C LEU A 55 -17.71 19.41 6.36
N ALA A 56 -18.23 18.22 6.67
CA ALA A 56 -17.99 17.58 7.96
C ALA A 56 -16.51 17.20 8.14
N LEU A 57 -15.88 16.63 7.11
CA LEU A 57 -14.45 16.29 7.10
C LEU A 57 -13.57 17.55 7.22
N MET A 58 -13.96 18.64 6.56
CA MET A 58 -13.31 19.95 6.70
C MET A 58 -13.45 20.54 8.10
N GLY A 59 -14.63 20.43 8.71
CA GLY A 59 -14.86 20.87 10.09
C GLY A 59 -14.01 20.14 11.12
N ASN A 60 -13.50 18.95 10.79
CA ASN A 60 -12.58 18.16 11.61
C ASN A 60 -11.12 18.24 11.14
N GLY A 61 -10.80 19.13 10.18
CA GLY A 61 -9.43 19.31 9.68
C GLY A 61 -8.86 18.14 8.86
N LEU A 62 -9.68 17.14 8.51
CA LEU A 62 -9.26 15.95 7.76
C LEU A 62 -9.16 16.22 6.25
N ILE A 63 -9.91 17.21 5.76
CA ILE A 63 -9.86 17.70 4.37
C ILE A 63 -9.80 19.22 4.41
N GLU A 64 -9.13 19.83 3.46
CA GLU A 64 -9.23 21.27 3.21
C GLU A 64 -9.67 21.54 1.78
N GLN A 65 -10.13 22.76 1.52
CA GLN A 65 -10.48 23.22 0.19
C GLN A 65 -9.66 24.46 -0.14
N ASP A 66 -8.92 24.39 -1.24
CA ASP A 66 -8.19 25.56 -1.74
C ASP A 66 -9.19 26.65 -2.14
N PRO A 67 -9.07 27.89 -1.60
CA PRO A 67 -10.06 28.94 -1.82
C PRO A 67 -10.13 29.40 -3.28
N VAL A 68 -9.05 29.24 -4.05
CA VAL A 68 -8.95 29.71 -5.45
C VAL A 68 -9.46 28.65 -6.43
N SER A 69 -8.83 27.48 -6.47
CA SER A 69 -9.16 26.39 -7.40
C SER A 69 -10.42 25.63 -7.00
N ARG A 70 -10.90 25.78 -5.76
CA ARG A 70 -12.02 25.03 -5.17
C ARG A 70 -11.80 23.52 -5.13
N LYS A 71 -10.57 23.05 -5.32
CA LYS A 71 -10.20 21.64 -5.16
C LYS A 71 -10.05 21.28 -3.70
N TYR A 72 -10.39 20.04 -3.38
CA TYR A 72 -10.21 19.43 -2.07
C TYR A 72 -8.86 18.74 -1.97
N PHE A 73 -8.21 18.87 -0.82
CA PHE A 73 -6.90 18.31 -0.49
C PHE A 73 -6.94 17.62 0.88
N PRO A 74 -5.98 16.72 1.19
CA PRO A 74 -5.77 16.25 2.55
C PRO A 74 -5.60 17.43 3.51
N GLY A 75 -6.32 17.42 4.63
CA GLY A 75 -6.16 18.43 5.67
C GLY A 75 -5.01 18.08 6.63
N PRO A 76 -4.49 19.07 7.38
CA PRO A 76 -3.34 18.90 8.26
C PRO A 76 -3.57 17.91 9.42
N GLU A 77 -4.83 17.70 9.84
CA GLU A 77 -5.13 16.78 10.94
C GLU A 77 -4.76 15.33 10.58
N LEU A 78 -4.87 14.95 9.30
CA LEU A 78 -4.43 13.62 8.84
C LEU A 78 -2.94 13.39 9.08
N TYR A 79 -2.12 14.42 8.94
CA TYR A 79 -0.69 14.33 9.19
C TYR A 79 -0.40 14.16 10.69
N SER A 80 -1.04 14.98 11.54
CA SER A 80 -0.92 14.89 12.99
C SER A 80 -1.32 13.50 13.52
N LEU A 81 -2.48 12.99 13.10
CA LEU A 81 -2.96 11.65 13.48
C LEU A 81 -2.02 10.56 12.96
N GLY A 82 -1.49 10.71 11.75
CA GLY A 82 -0.52 9.79 11.16
C GLY A 82 0.76 9.70 11.99
N LEU A 83 1.31 10.84 12.43
CA LEU A 83 2.51 10.88 13.29
C LEU A 83 2.27 10.19 14.64
N MET A 84 1.12 10.42 15.28
CA MET A 84 0.78 9.76 16.54
C MET A 84 0.64 8.24 16.35
N ALA A 85 -0.03 7.80 15.28
CA ALA A 85 -0.21 6.40 14.95
C ALA A 85 1.11 5.70 14.59
N ALA A 86 2.07 6.43 14.01
CA ALA A 86 3.37 5.89 13.63
C ALA A 86 4.16 5.34 14.82
N HIS A 87 3.93 5.82 16.05
CA HIS A 87 4.56 5.23 17.23
C HIS A 87 4.17 3.76 17.45
N ARG A 88 2.94 3.39 17.10
CA ARG A 88 2.42 2.02 17.28
C ARG A 88 2.62 1.13 16.05
N PHE A 89 2.48 1.70 14.85
CA PHE A 89 2.43 0.94 13.59
C PHE A 89 3.60 1.24 12.63
N GLY A 90 4.47 2.17 12.99
CA GLY A 90 5.51 2.72 12.12
C GLY A 90 6.71 1.80 11.95
N ILE A 91 6.51 0.68 11.24
CA ILE A 91 7.63 -0.14 10.75
C ILE A 91 8.60 0.66 9.88
N GLN A 92 8.13 1.77 9.27
CA GLN A 92 8.98 2.69 8.51
C GLN A 92 10.21 3.15 9.27
N ARG A 93 10.07 3.55 10.55
CA ARG A 93 11.21 3.98 11.36
C ARG A 93 12.17 2.83 11.68
N ILE A 94 11.63 1.62 11.85
CA ILE A 94 12.41 0.41 12.12
C ILE A 94 13.22 0.01 10.88
N ALA A 95 12.58 0.09 9.71
CA ALA A 95 13.15 -0.32 8.42
C ALA A 95 13.99 0.77 7.74
N GLU A 96 13.99 2.02 8.23
CA GLU A 96 14.69 3.15 7.59
C GLU A 96 16.17 2.85 7.33
N ARG A 97 16.87 2.33 8.35
CA ARG A 97 18.28 1.93 8.22
C ARG A 97 18.47 0.79 7.21
N SER A 98 17.56 -0.19 7.22
CA SER A 98 17.59 -1.32 6.31
C SER A 98 17.37 -0.88 4.86
N LEU A 99 16.39 0.00 4.61
CA LEU A 99 16.14 0.57 3.29
C LEU A 99 17.36 1.34 2.77
N ALA A 100 17.98 2.18 3.60
CA ALA A 100 19.19 2.90 3.26
C ALA A 100 20.36 1.96 2.92
N ARG A 101 20.55 0.89 3.69
CA ARG A 101 21.59 -0.11 3.38
C ARG A 101 21.29 -0.86 2.09
N ILE A 102 20.04 -1.32 1.91
CA ILE A 102 19.62 -2.03 0.69
C ILE A 102 19.85 -1.16 -0.54
N ALA A 103 19.35 0.08 -0.54
CA ALA A 103 19.50 1.01 -1.66
C ALA A 103 20.96 1.33 -1.96
N LYS A 104 21.78 1.54 -0.91
CA LYS A 104 23.20 1.82 -1.06
C LYS A 104 23.97 0.64 -1.68
N VAL A 105 23.76 -0.58 -1.16
CA VAL A 105 24.48 -1.79 -1.57
C VAL A 105 24.00 -2.30 -2.92
N SER A 106 22.69 -2.38 -3.13
CA SER A 106 22.13 -2.83 -4.41
C SER A 106 22.35 -1.81 -5.53
N GLY A 107 22.38 -0.52 -5.18
CA GLY A 107 22.28 0.57 -6.15
C GLY A 107 20.90 0.63 -6.84
N ASP A 108 19.89 -0.06 -6.32
CA ASP A 108 18.51 -0.12 -6.82
C ASP A 108 17.54 0.53 -5.84
N SER A 109 16.26 0.60 -6.21
CA SER A 109 15.23 1.19 -5.36
C SER A 109 14.78 0.18 -4.29
N ALA A 110 15.03 0.50 -3.03
CA ALA A 110 14.55 -0.27 -1.88
C ALA A 110 13.16 0.23 -1.46
N LEU A 111 12.25 -0.70 -1.20
CA LEU A 111 10.85 -0.39 -0.92
C LEU A 111 10.39 -1.10 0.35
N LEU A 112 9.57 -0.42 1.13
CA LEU A 112 8.85 -0.98 2.26
C LEU A 112 7.36 -0.87 2.00
N SER A 113 6.68 -2.01 2.06
CA SER A 113 5.23 -2.08 1.90
C SER A 113 4.60 -2.78 3.10
N VAL A 114 3.32 -2.48 3.34
CA VAL A 114 2.50 -3.20 4.33
C VAL A 114 1.24 -3.72 3.67
N GLN A 115 0.68 -4.78 4.25
CA GLN A 115 -0.63 -5.26 3.86
C GLN A 115 -1.73 -4.46 4.58
N ARG A 116 -2.76 -4.04 3.84
CA ARG A 116 -3.99 -3.44 4.36
C ARG A 116 -5.19 -4.05 3.62
N GLY A 117 -5.94 -4.91 4.31
CA GLY A 117 -6.98 -5.72 3.67
C GLY A 117 -6.38 -6.57 2.54
N TYR A 118 -6.99 -6.52 1.37
CA TYR A 118 -6.50 -7.19 0.16
C TYR A 118 -5.61 -6.29 -0.71
N GLU A 119 -4.90 -5.36 -0.12
CA GLU A 119 -4.00 -4.45 -0.83
C GLU A 119 -2.62 -4.39 -0.18
N THR A 120 -1.64 -4.09 -1.02
CA THR A 120 -0.33 -3.58 -0.60
C THR A 120 -0.38 -2.06 -0.54
N VAL A 121 0.31 -1.46 0.43
CA VAL A 121 0.53 -0.02 0.53
C VAL A 121 2.02 0.23 0.66
N CYS A 122 2.61 0.96 -0.28
CA CYS A 122 4.00 1.38 -0.18
C CYS A 122 4.11 2.48 0.86
N LEU A 123 4.88 2.25 1.94
CA LEU A 123 5.08 3.24 3.00
C LEU A 123 6.34 4.07 2.77
N ALA A 124 7.39 3.45 2.26
CA ALA A 124 8.67 4.10 2.06
C ALA A 124 9.40 3.56 0.84
N ARG A 125 10.23 4.41 0.28
CA ARG A 125 11.07 4.14 -0.88
C ARG A 125 12.39 4.88 -0.67
N GLU A 126 13.49 4.17 -0.85
CA GLU A 126 14.84 4.72 -0.79
C GLU A 126 15.56 4.41 -2.11
N GLU A 127 16.21 5.41 -2.68
CA GLU A 127 16.79 5.31 -4.02
C GLU A 127 18.29 4.98 -3.98
N GLY A 128 18.67 3.90 -4.64
CA GLY A 128 20.06 3.60 -4.89
C GLY A 128 20.71 4.53 -5.93
N HIS A 129 22.04 4.45 -6.04
CA HIS A 129 22.82 5.39 -6.84
C HIS A 129 22.85 5.08 -8.34
N HIS A 130 22.36 3.94 -8.81
CA HIS A 130 22.47 3.59 -10.23
C HIS A 130 21.61 4.50 -11.12
N PRO A 131 22.03 4.84 -12.36
CA PRO A 131 21.30 5.81 -13.18
C PRO A 131 19.94 5.33 -13.70
N LEU A 132 19.79 4.03 -14.00
CA LEU A 132 18.56 3.45 -14.55
C LEU A 132 17.70 2.83 -13.44
N ARG A 133 16.50 3.39 -13.22
CA ARG A 133 15.64 3.04 -12.07
C ARG A 133 14.21 2.79 -12.49
N SER A 134 13.52 1.91 -11.77
CA SER A 134 12.08 1.70 -11.91
C SER A 134 11.33 2.64 -10.97
N HIS A 135 10.57 3.61 -11.51
CA HIS A 135 9.77 4.57 -10.74
C HIS A 135 8.30 4.15 -10.58
N VAL A 136 7.99 2.87 -10.84
CA VAL A 136 6.62 2.34 -10.90
C VAL A 136 5.85 2.47 -9.59
N LEU A 137 6.52 2.33 -8.44
CA LEU A 137 5.87 2.31 -7.13
C LEU A 137 6.39 3.46 -6.25
N GLN A 138 5.49 4.32 -5.78
CA GLN A 138 5.79 5.48 -4.93
C GLN A 138 5.17 5.35 -3.53
N PRO A 139 5.77 5.97 -2.49
CA PRO A 139 5.15 6.01 -1.16
C PRO A 139 3.71 6.53 -1.22
N GLY A 140 2.77 5.83 -0.60
CA GLY A 140 1.33 6.09 -0.65
C GLY A 140 0.57 5.33 -1.75
N ASP A 141 1.25 4.72 -2.71
CA ASP A 141 0.59 3.93 -3.75
C ASP A 141 0.01 2.64 -3.16
N ARG A 142 -1.13 2.23 -3.72
CA ARG A 142 -1.88 1.05 -3.29
C ARG A 142 -2.13 0.13 -4.47
N HIS A 143 -1.70 -1.13 -4.36
CA HIS A 143 -1.93 -2.14 -5.39
C HIS A 143 -2.66 -3.35 -4.82
N PRO A 144 -3.50 -4.04 -5.61
CA PRO A 144 -4.13 -5.28 -5.17
C PRO A 144 -3.08 -6.31 -4.76
N LEU A 145 -3.39 -7.18 -3.82
CA LEU A 145 -2.57 -8.36 -3.56
C LEU A 145 -2.45 -9.21 -4.83
N GLY A 146 -1.28 -9.84 -5.02
CA GLY A 146 -0.88 -10.47 -6.28
C GLY A 146 -0.19 -9.54 -7.28
N CYS A 147 -0.31 -8.22 -7.13
CA CYS A 147 0.43 -7.27 -7.96
C CYS A 147 1.83 -6.99 -7.40
N GLY A 148 2.85 -7.29 -8.20
CA GLY A 148 4.26 -7.01 -7.90
C GLY A 148 4.85 -7.94 -6.83
N ALA A 149 6.14 -7.80 -6.58
CA ALA A 149 6.87 -8.71 -5.70
C ALA A 149 6.33 -8.70 -4.26
N SER A 150 6.04 -7.53 -3.68
CA SER A 150 5.45 -7.45 -2.33
C SER A 150 4.05 -8.07 -2.27
N GLY A 151 3.21 -7.87 -3.30
CA GLY A 151 1.87 -8.46 -3.35
C GLY A 151 1.91 -9.99 -3.36
N ILE A 152 2.83 -10.56 -4.14
CA ILE A 152 3.07 -12.01 -4.18
C ILE A 152 3.63 -12.51 -2.84
N ALA A 153 4.60 -11.79 -2.25
CA ALA A 153 5.19 -12.16 -0.95
C ALA A 153 4.15 -12.19 0.18
N PHE A 154 3.18 -11.27 0.18
CA PHE A 154 2.09 -11.29 1.14
C PHE A 154 1.13 -12.45 0.91
N LEU A 155 0.73 -12.72 -0.33
CA LEU A 155 -0.11 -13.89 -0.64
C LEU A 155 0.57 -15.19 -0.19
N ALA A 156 1.86 -15.36 -0.45
CA ALA A 156 2.60 -16.55 -0.06
C ALA A 156 2.63 -16.79 1.47
N ALA A 157 2.46 -15.74 2.28
CA ALA A 157 2.39 -15.82 3.73
C ALA A 157 0.98 -16.13 4.28
N MET A 158 -0.05 -16.19 3.43
CA MET A 158 -1.44 -16.48 3.80
C MET A 158 -1.77 -17.97 3.65
N THR A 159 -2.92 -18.38 4.19
CA THR A 159 -3.53 -19.68 3.88
C THR A 159 -4.13 -19.67 2.47
N ASP A 160 -4.30 -20.84 1.86
CA ASP A 160 -4.86 -20.93 0.51
C ASP A 160 -6.29 -20.38 0.42
N GLU A 161 -7.09 -20.53 1.47
CA GLU A 161 -8.43 -19.96 1.56
C GLU A 161 -8.40 -18.42 1.55
N GLN A 162 -7.52 -17.81 2.35
CA GLN A 162 -7.32 -16.36 2.36
C GLN A 162 -6.81 -15.82 1.02
N ILE A 163 -5.97 -16.58 0.32
CA ILE A 163 -5.51 -16.23 -1.03
C ILE A 163 -6.70 -16.22 -1.99
N GLY A 164 -7.54 -17.26 -1.96
CA GLY A 164 -8.75 -17.34 -2.78
C GLY A 164 -9.64 -16.11 -2.62
N GLU A 165 -9.95 -15.75 -1.36
CA GLU A 165 -10.74 -14.55 -1.04
C GLU A 165 -10.08 -13.26 -1.54
N ALA A 166 -8.76 -13.12 -1.35
CA ALA A 166 -8.03 -11.93 -1.77
C ALA A 166 -7.97 -11.76 -3.29
N LEU A 167 -7.84 -12.87 -4.03
CA LEU A 167 -7.82 -12.87 -5.49
C LEU A 167 -9.21 -12.60 -6.07
N GLU A 168 -10.27 -13.17 -5.48
CA GLU A 168 -11.65 -12.89 -5.86
C GLU A 168 -12.00 -11.42 -5.65
N ALA A 169 -11.70 -10.87 -4.46
CA ALA A 169 -11.98 -9.48 -4.13
C ALA A 169 -11.22 -8.49 -5.03
N ASN A 170 -10.05 -8.87 -5.54
CA ASN A 170 -9.23 -8.04 -6.43
C ASN A 170 -9.42 -8.32 -7.92
N ALA A 171 -10.29 -9.26 -8.32
CA ALA A 171 -10.36 -9.76 -9.69
C ALA A 171 -10.48 -8.64 -10.75
N GLU A 172 -11.35 -7.65 -10.52
CA GLU A 172 -11.52 -6.51 -11.45
C GLU A 172 -10.27 -5.64 -11.58
N ARG A 173 -9.54 -5.42 -10.48
CA ARG A 173 -8.31 -4.61 -10.50
C ARG A 173 -7.15 -5.39 -11.12
N LEU A 174 -7.09 -6.69 -10.88
CA LEU A 174 -6.05 -7.55 -11.45
C LEU A 174 -6.17 -7.68 -12.97
N ARG A 175 -7.39 -7.57 -13.53
CA ARG A 175 -7.61 -7.53 -14.99
C ARG A 175 -6.85 -6.40 -15.72
N GLN A 176 -6.40 -5.37 -15.00
CA GLN A 176 -5.56 -4.30 -15.56
C GLN A 176 -4.13 -4.75 -15.88
N TYR A 177 -3.71 -5.92 -15.36
CA TYR A 177 -2.39 -6.51 -15.59
C TYR A 177 -2.55 -7.79 -16.43
N PRO A 178 -2.56 -7.69 -17.77
CA PRO A 178 -2.94 -8.81 -18.64
C PRO A 178 -2.01 -10.02 -18.56
N GLN A 179 -0.81 -9.85 -18.01
CA GLN A 179 0.16 -10.94 -17.81
C GLN A 179 -0.03 -11.69 -16.48
N LEU A 180 -0.92 -11.22 -15.60
CA LEU A 180 -1.24 -11.87 -14.33
C LEU A 180 -2.61 -12.55 -14.39
N SER A 181 -2.60 -13.85 -14.67
CA SER A 181 -3.78 -14.70 -14.44
C SER A 181 -3.80 -15.24 -13.01
N THR A 182 -4.96 -15.69 -12.55
CA THR A 182 -5.11 -16.37 -11.25
C THR A 182 -4.18 -17.59 -11.15
N ASP A 183 -4.08 -18.39 -12.21
CA ASP A 183 -3.21 -19.58 -12.24
C ASP A 183 -1.72 -19.20 -12.10
N ILE A 184 -1.28 -18.17 -12.83
CA ILE A 184 0.09 -17.64 -12.71
C ILE A 184 0.35 -17.15 -11.28
N LEU A 185 -0.63 -16.51 -10.63
CA LEU A 185 -0.48 -16.06 -9.25
C LEU A 185 -0.32 -17.23 -8.27
N TRP A 186 -1.06 -18.32 -8.47
CA TRP A 186 -0.88 -19.54 -7.68
C TRP A 186 0.49 -20.19 -7.88
N ASP A 187 0.98 -20.25 -9.12
CA ASP A 187 2.32 -20.75 -9.43
C ASP A 187 3.40 -19.88 -8.75
N LEU A 188 3.28 -18.56 -8.85
CA LEU A 188 4.20 -17.62 -8.21
C LEU A 188 4.16 -17.71 -6.68
N VAL A 189 2.98 -17.96 -6.10
CA VAL A 189 2.83 -18.22 -4.66
C VAL A 189 3.55 -19.51 -4.26
N ALA A 190 3.34 -20.59 -5.00
CA ALA A 190 4.00 -21.88 -4.73
C ALA A 190 5.52 -21.75 -4.82
N GLU A 191 6.02 -21.12 -5.89
CA GLU A 191 7.44 -20.81 -6.07
C GLU A 191 7.98 -20.00 -4.88
N THR A 192 7.25 -18.94 -4.48
CA THR A 192 7.63 -18.06 -3.37
C THR A 192 7.73 -18.81 -2.04
N ARG A 193 6.79 -19.72 -1.77
CA ARG A 193 6.79 -20.54 -0.54
C ARG A 193 7.97 -21.50 -0.51
N GLU A 194 8.33 -22.09 -1.66
CA GLU A 194 9.47 -23.02 -1.76
C GLU A 194 10.81 -22.30 -1.58
N GLN A 195 11.02 -21.16 -2.25
CA GLN A 195 12.31 -20.47 -2.25
C GLN A 195 12.47 -19.40 -1.16
N GLY A 196 11.38 -19.00 -0.49
CA GLY A 196 11.39 -18.01 0.60
C GLY A 196 11.42 -16.54 0.16
N TYR A 197 11.29 -16.25 -1.14
CA TYR A 197 11.21 -14.89 -1.67
C TYR A 197 10.31 -14.84 -2.91
N ALA A 198 9.66 -13.70 -3.14
CA ALA A 198 8.84 -13.45 -4.31
C ALA A 198 9.65 -12.78 -5.41
N PHE A 199 9.44 -13.19 -6.66
CA PHE A 199 10.09 -12.59 -7.82
C PHE A 199 9.07 -12.17 -8.88
N ASN A 200 8.90 -10.85 -9.02
CA ASN A 200 8.15 -10.28 -10.14
C ASN A 200 9.08 -10.08 -11.35
N ARG A 201 8.84 -10.83 -12.41
CA ARG A 201 9.62 -10.84 -13.66
C ARG A 201 8.98 -9.99 -14.77
N GLY A 202 8.47 -8.81 -14.41
CA GLY A 202 7.90 -7.86 -15.37
C GLY A 202 6.40 -8.03 -15.65
N PHE A 203 5.68 -8.80 -14.83
CA PHE A 203 4.25 -9.05 -15.03
C PHE A 203 3.37 -7.80 -14.86
N ILE A 204 3.86 -6.80 -14.11
CA ILE A 204 3.12 -5.55 -13.85
C ILE A 204 3.43 -4.52 -14.93
N PHE A 205 4.73 -4.34 -15.21
CA PHE A 205 5.23 -3.47 -16.27
C PHE A 205 6.42 -4.16 -16.91
N GLU A 206 6.41 -4.25 -18.23
CA GLU A 206 7.50 -4.81 -19.00
C GLU A 206 8.82 -4.11 -18.66
N GLY A 207 9.89 -4.89 -18.51
CA GLY A 207 11.21 -4.39 -18.11
C GLY A 207 11.34 -3.96 -16.64
N SER A 208 10.26 -3.86 -15.86
CA SER A 208 10.30 -3.54 -14.43
C SER A 208 10.22 -4.80 -13.57
N TRP A 209 11.36 -5.20 -13.03
CA TRP A 209 11.49 -6.43 -12.24
C TRP A 209 11.68 -6.09 -10.76
N GLY A 210 11.39 -7.05 -9.89
CA GLY A 210 11.66 -6.86 -8.47
C GLY A 210 11.58 -8.14 -7.66
N VAL A 211 12.33 -8.17 -6.57
CA VAL A 211 12.30 -9.26 -5.58
C VAL A 211 11.81 -8.73 -4.24
N ALA A 212 11.13 -9.56 -3.48
CA ALA A 212 10.61 -9.18 -2.17
C ALA A 212 10.61 -10.34 -1.18
N VAL A 213 10.71 -9.99 0.10
CA VAL A 213 10.53 -10.90 1.23
C VAL A 213 9.44 -10.36 2.15
N CYS A 214 8.69 -11.25 2.77
CA CYS A 214 7.74 -10.90 3.83
C CYS A 214 8.48 -10.80 5.16
N VAL A 215 8.19 -9.75 5.93
CA VAL A 215 8.81 -9.41 7.22
C VAL A 215 7.70 -9.21 8.24
N SER A 216 7.83 -9.82 9.41
CA SER A 216 6.90 -9.58 10.52
C SER A 216 7.29 -8.30 11.25
N HIS A 217 6.34 -7.39 11.46
CA HIS A 217 6.58 -6.24 12.31
C HIS A 217 6.95 -6.72 13.73
N PRO A 218 8.10 -6.31 14.30
CA PRO A 218 8.63 -6.91 15.54
C PRO A 218 7.72 -6.70 16.77
N THR A 219 7.01 -5.57 16.84
CA THR A 219 6.05 -5.30 17.93
C THR A 219 4.61 -5.76 17.65
N SER A 220 4.05 -5.44 16.49
CA SER A 220 2.62 -5.69 16.21
C SER A 220 2.33 -7.03 15.55
N GLY A 221 3.35 -7.72 15.06
CA GLY A 221 3.21 -8.94 14.25
C GLY A 221 2.59 -8.71 12.87
N MET A 222 2.25 -7.47 12.52
CA MET A 222 1.63 -7.16 11.22
C MET A 222 2.58 -7.47 10.06
N PRO A 223 2.09 -8.08 8.96
CA PRO A 223 2.89 -8.32 7.77
C PRO A 223 3.37 -7.02 7.12
N ALA A 224 4.67 -6.99 6.85
CA ALA A 224 5.33 -6.01 5.99
C ALA A 224 6.17 -6.72 4.94
N SER A 225 6.72 -5.96 4.00
CA SER A 225 7.58 -6.50 2.95
C SER A 225 8.73 -5.54 2.69
N LEU A 226 9.94 -6.10 2.62
CA LEU A 226 11.09 -5.44 2.01
C LEU A 226 11.21 -5.91 0.58
N ALA A 227 11.37 -4.98 -0.35
CA ALA A 227 11.51 -5.27 -1.76
C ALA A 227 12.61 -4.43 -2.41
N ILE A 228 13.16 -4.96 -3.50
CA ILE A 228 14.04 -4.23 -4.40
C ILE A 228 13.37 -4.19 -5.76
N ALA A 229 13.15 -2.98 -6.28
CA ALA A 229 12.72 -2.77 -7.66
C ALA A 229 13.90 -2.31 -8.51
N SER A 230 14.03 -2.91 -9.68
CA SER A 230 15.10 -2.66 -10.64
C SER A 230 14.55 -2.81 -12.06
N VAL A 231 15.40 -2.56 -13.04
CA VAL A 231 15.14 -2.97 -14.42
C VAL A 231 15.60 -4.40 -14.67
N GLU A 232 14.94 -5.02 -15.64
CA GLU A 232 15.21 -6.39 -16.11
C GLU A 232 16.68 -6.63 -16.44
N SER A 233 17.31 -5.72 -17.18
CA SER A 233 18.72 -5.86 -17.62
C SER A 233 19.71 -6.03 -16.47
N ARG A 234 19.35 -5.58 -15.26
CA ARG A 234 20.16 -5.74 -14.04
C ARG A 234 19.82 -7.00 -13.25
N LEU A 235 18.55 -7.40 -13.21
CA LEU A 235 18.10 -8.56 -12.41
C LEU A 235 18.26 -9.90 -13.15
N ARG A 236 18.45 -9.87 -14.46
CA ARG A 236 18.90 -11.02 -15.26
C ARG A 236 20.28 -11.52 -14.78
N ASN A 237 20.65 -12.76 -15.15
CA ASN A 237 21.95 -13.39 -14.84
C ASN A 237 22.25 -13.60 -13.34
N LYS A 238 21.27 -14.11 -12.58
CA LYS A 238 21.42 -14.50 -11.16
C LYS A 238 21.68 -13.39 -10.14
N ARG A 239 21.81 -12.12 -10.55
CA ARG A 239 21.94 -11.01 -9.59
C ARG A 239 20.80 -10.96 -8.56
N HIS A 240 19.60 -11.38 -8.95
CA HIS A 240 18.48 -11.49 -8.00
C HIS A 240 18.81 -12.36 -6.78
N GLU A 241 19.64 -13.40 -6.89
CA GLU A 241 20.07 -14.25 -5.76
C GLU A 241 20.88 -13.44 -4.73
N GLU A 242 21.80 -12.57 -5.18
CA GLU A 242 22.59 -11.68 -4.32
C GLU A 242 21.70 -10.67 -3.58
N LEU A 243 20.71 -10.12 -4.30
CA LEU A 243 19.78 -9.14 -3.75
C LEU A 243 18.79 -9.79 -2.76
N VAL A 244 18.38 -11.03 -3.00
CA VAL A 244 17.58 -11.82 -2.06
C VAL A 244 18.37 -12.09 -0.80
N ALA A 245 19.65 -12.47 -0.90
CA ALA A 245 20.49 -12.66 0.28
C ALA A 245 20.57 -11.38 1.14
N LEU A 246 20.73 -10.23 0.50
CA LEU A 246 20.68 -8.92 1.15
C LEU A 246 19.32 -8.64 1.82
N LEU A 247 18.22 -8.93 1.15
CA LEU A 247 16.87 -8.79 1.72
C LEU A 247 16.64 -9.69 2.93
N LEU A 248 17.12 -10.93 2.89
CA LEU A 248 16.99 -11.90 3.98
C LEU A 248 17.82 -11.49 5.20
N GLU A 249 19.02 -10.94 4.99
CA GLU A 249 19.85 -10.37 6.06
C GLU A 249 19.10 -9.23 6.78
N GLU A 250 18.51 -8.30 6.03
CA GLU A 250 17.78 -7.16 6.59
C GLU A 250 16.45 -7.57 7.22
N LYS A 251 15.76 -8.56 6.65
CA LYS A 251 14.59 -9.19 7.27
C LYS A 251 14.95 -9.72 8.66
N ALA A 252 16.00 -10.54 8.74
CA ALA A 252 16.43 -11.13 10.01
C ALA A 252 16.82 -10.06 11.03
N TYR A 253 17.50 -9.00 10.59
CA TYR A 253 17.78 -7.84 11.44
C TYR A 253 16.50 -7.21 11.98
N ILE A 254 15.54 -6.83 11.12
CA ILE A 254 14.28 -6.20 11.55
C ILE A 254 13.49 -7.09 12.52
N GLU A 255 13.36 -8.37 12.22
CA GLU A 255 12.63 -9.33 13.06
C GLU A 255 13.33 -9.58 14.41
N SER A 256 14.66 -9.41 14.47
CA SER A 256 15.44 -9.52 15.71
C SER A 256 15.29 -8.34 16.66
N LEU A 257 14.82 -7.18 16.17
CA LEU A 257 14.67 -5.94 16.95
C LEU A 257 13.50 -6.02 17.94
N LYS A 258 13.41 -7.08 18.76
CA LYS A 258 12.47 -7.17 19.88
C LYS A 258 12.54 -5.88 20.70
N ILE A 259 11.60 -4.96 20.45
CA ILE A 259 11.44 -3.78 21.27
C ILE A 259 10.91 -4.32 22.58
N GLY A 260 11.78 -4.37 23.58
CA GLY A 260 11.48 -4.79 24.92
C GLY A 260 10.23 -4.10 25.45
N GLU A 261 9.59 -4.78 26.39
CA GLU A 261 8.43 -4.35 27.15
C GLU A 261 8.36 -2.85 27.35
N GLN A 262 7.13 -2.34 27.23
CA GLN A 262 6.73 -1.01 27.65
C GLN A 262 7.59 -0.52 28.81
N VAL A 263 8.36 0.54 28.57
CA VAL A 263 8.76 1.43 29.65
C VAL A 263 7.46 1.99 30.20
N THR A 264 6.93 1.32 31.22
CA THR A 264 6.03 1.90 32.21
C THR A 264 6.83 2.98 32.94
N GLY A 265 6.95 4.14 32.28
CA GLY A 265 7.46 5.36 32.86
C GLY A 265 6.31 6.06 33.58
N SER A 266 6.48 6.14 34.90
CA SER A 266 5.64 6.73 35.95
C SER A 266 4.91 8.02 35.62
#